data_AF-A0A2I1DN38-F1
#
_entry.id   AF-A0A2I1DN38-F1
#
_cell.length_a   1.000
_cell.length_b   1.000
_cell.length_c   1.000
_cell.angle_alpha   90.00
_cell.angle_beta   90.00
_cell.angle_gamma   90.00
#
_symmetry.space_group_name_H-M   'P 1'
#
loop_
_entity.id
_entity.type
_entity.pdbx_description
1 polymer ?
#
loop_
_entity_poly.entity_id
_entity_poly.type
_entity_poly.pdbx_seq_one_letter_code
_entity_poly.pdbx_strand_id
1 'polypeptide(L)'
;MSRQNVLMFLQNDADKKQKELAVRLGKQRNLLQEIEQKMQLLDNYLLQYRSQAMAAEASGILGAQALDTRNFIHQLEQVLQIQKDNVLRQQQSVAQLHAEWASARVREKGFAALAKRLEIEQHDQELRKIQKELDEWAQRRPSLK
;
A
#
# COMPACT_ATOMS: atom_id res chain seq x y z
N MET A 1 -9.72 -10.55 -31.46
CA MET A 1 -10.08 -10.19 -30.07
C MET A 1 -11.10 -9.07 -30.11
N SER A 2 -12.29 -9.23 -29.51
CA SER A 2 -13.26 -8.13 -29.46
C SER A 2 -12.76 -7.01 -28.53
N ARG A 3 -13.17 -5.76 -28.78
CA ARG A 3 -12.83 -4.60 -27.94
C ARG A 3 -13.21 -4.82 -26.46
N GLN A 4 -14.28 -5.56 -26.22
CA GLN A 4 -14.75 -5.95 -24.89
C GLN A 4 -13.76 -6.88 -24.18
N ASN A 5 -13.26 -7.91 -24.87
CA ASN A 5 -12.30 -8.84 -24.30
C ASN A 5 -11.00 -8.12 -23.91
N VAL A 6 -10.58 -7.14 -24.70
CA VAL A 6 -9.40 -6.31 -24.40
C VAL A 6 -9.64 -5.46 -23.15
N LEU A 7 -10.78 -4.77 -23.04
CA LEU A 7 -11.08 -3.96 -21.85
C LEU A 7 -11.23 -4.79 -20.58
N MET A 8 -11.89 -5.94 -20.66
CA MET A 8 -12.03 -6.86 -19.53
C MET A 8 -10.67 -7.42 -19.09
N PHE A 9 -9.79 -7.73 -20.04
CA PHE A 9 -8.40 -8.11 -19.74
C PHE A 9 -7.64 -6.98 -19.03
N LEU A 10 -7.69 -5.75 -19.56
CA LEU A 10 -7.00 -4.59 -18.97
C LEU A 10 -7.53 -4.25 -17.57
N GLN A 11 -8.84 -4.38 -17.35
CA GLN A 11 -9.44 -4.22 -16.03
C GLN A 11 -8.92 -5.28 -15.05
N ASN A 12 -8.93 -6.54 -15.45
CA ASN A 12 -8.44 -7.65 -14.61
C ASN A 12 -6.94 -7.53 -14.29
N ASP A 13 -6.13 -7.11 -15.27
CA ASP A 13 -4.70 -6.86 -15.06
C ASP A 13 -4.48 -5.69 -14.07
N ALA A 14 -5.22 -4.59 -14.23
CA ALA A 14 -5.15 -3.45 -13.32
C ALA A 14 -5.59 -3.79 -11.90
N ASP A 15 -6.66 -4.58 -11.73
CA ASP A 15 -7.13 -5.08 -10.43
C ASP A 15 -6.09 -5.98 -9.76
N LYS A 16 -5.50 -6.94 -10.49
CA LYS A 16 -4.42 -7.78 -9.97
C LYS A 16 -3.24 -6.94 -9.49
N LYS A 17 -2.76 -6.01 -10.33
CA LYS A 17 -1.64 -5.13 -9.97
C LYS A 17 -1.95 -4.27 -8.75
N GLN A 18 -3.17 -3.73 -8.65
CA GLN A 18 -3.61 -2.94 -7.51
C GLN A 18 -3.60 -3.77 -6.21
N LYS A 19 -4.11 -5.01 -6.26
CA LYS A 19 -4.12 -5.94 -5.12
C LYS A 19 -2.71 -6.35 -4.69
N GLU A 20 -1.84 -6.65 -5.63
CA GLU A 20 -0.43 -6.97 -5.34
C GLU A 20 0.28 -5.82 -4.64
N LEU A 21 0.11 -4.59 -5.13
CA LEU A 21 0.67 -3.40 -4.50
C LEU A 21 0.08 -3.15 -3.11
N ALA A 22 -1.22 -3.43 -2.91
CA ALA A 22 -1.85 -3.30 -1.60
C ALA A 22 -1.23 -4.27 -0.57
N VAL A 23 -0.99 -5.52 -0.97
CA VAL A 23 -0.34 -6.53 -0.11
C VAL A 23 1.09 -6.11 0.22
N ARG A 24 1.86 -5.66 -0.78
CA ARG A 24 3.23 -5.17 -0.56
C ARG A 24 3.24 -3.96 0.39
N LEU A 25 2.32 -3.01 0.20
CA LEU A 25 2.20 -1.83 1.06
C LEU A 25 1.87 -2.21 2.51
N GLY A 26 0.97 -3.18 2.71
CA GLY A 26 0.67 -3.70 4.05
C GLY A 26 1.91 -4.29 4.72
N LYS A 27 2.65 -5.15 4.02
CA LYS A 27 3.90 -5.73 4.54
C LYS A 27 4.94 -4.66 4.89
N GLN A 28 5.11 -3.67 4.02
CA GLN A 28 6.09 -2.60 4.22
C GLN A 28 5.71 -1.69 5.40
N ARG A 29 4.43 -1.42 5.62
CA ARG A 29 3.94 -0.68 6.79
C ARG A 29 4.16 -1.44 8.10
N ASN A 30 3.89 -2.74 8.11
CA ASN A 30 4.15 -3.59 9.27
C ASN A 30 5.64 -3.60 9.62
N LEU A 31 6.51 -3.75 8.62
CA LEU A 31 7.96 -3.68 8.80
C LEU A 31 8.40 -2.32 9.38
N LEU A 32 7.88 -1.21 8.84
CA LEU A 32 8.18 0.12 9.37
C LEU A 32 7.76 0.23 10.85
N GLN A 33 6.56 -0.23 11.18
CA GLN A 33 6.06 -0.20 12.56
C GLN A 33 6.94 -1.02 13.52
N GLU A 34 7.38 -2.21 13.12
CA GLU A 34 8.30 -3.03 13.92
C GLU A 34 9.65 -2.34 14.14
N ILE A 35 10.18 -1.68 13.11
CA ILE A 35 11.46 -0.96 13.17
C ILE A 35 11.35 0.27 14.07
N GLU A 36 10.24 1.01 14.00
CA GLU A 36 9.95 2.16 14.85
C GLU A 36 9.79 1.75 16.32
N GLN A 37 9.08 0.64 16.59
CA GLN A 37 8.96 0.08 17.95
C GLN A 37 10.32 -0.32 18.53
N LYS A 38 11.16 -1.00 17.74
CA LYS A 38 12.53 -1.36 18.17
C LYS A 38 13.37 -0.12 18.44
N MET A 39 13.27 0.91 17.61
CA MET A 39 13.98 2.18 17.82
C MET A 39 13.54 2.84 19.13
N GLN A 40 12.24 2.87 19.41
CA GLN A 40 11.71 3.42 20.66
C GLN A 40 12.22 2.67 21.89
N LEU A 41 12.31 1.34 21.81
CA LEU A 41 12.90 0.53 22.89
C LEU A 41 14.38 0.90 23.13
N LEU A 42 15.17 1.05 22.06
CA LEU A 42 16.59 1.45 22.18
C LEU A 42 16.74 2.85 22.78
N ASP A 43 15.87 3.79 22.42
CA ASP A 43 15.87 5.15 22.96
C ASP A 43 15.53 5.16 24.46
N ASN A 44 14.53 4.38 24.86
CA ASN A 44 14.18 4.18 26.27
C ASN A 44 15.34 3.57 27.06
N TYR A 45 16.02 2.55 26.52
CA TYR A 45 17.21 1.97 27.16
C TYR A 45 18.31 3.01 27.30
N LEU A 46 18.59 3.79 26.26
CA LEU A 46 19.62 4.84 26.32
C LEU A 46 19.34 5.86 27.42
N LEU A 47 18.09 6.29 27.57
CA LEU A 47 17.67 7.19 28.65
C LEU A 47 17.90 6.59 30.04
N GLN A 48 17.56 5.30 30.23
CA GLN A 48 17.80 4.60 31.49
C GLN A 48 19.29 4.52 31.82
N TYR A 49 20.13 4.13 30.85
CA TYR A 49 21.58 4.02 31.05
C TYR A 49 22.22 5.38 31.34
N ARG A 50 21.80 6.45 30.65
CA ARG A 50 22.26 7.82 30.94
C ARG A 50 21.90 8.24 32.37
N SER A 51 20.68 7.95 32.83
CA SER A 51 20.27 8.24 34.20
C SER A 51 21.11 7.48 35.24
N GLN A 52 21.41 6.20 34.98
CA GLN A 52 22.25 5.39 35.85
C GLN A 52 23.69 5.91 35.90
N ALA A 53 24.25 6.28 34.74
CA ALA A 53 25.58 6.87 34.66
C ALA A 53 25.68 8.18 35.46
N MET A 54 24.70 9.07 35.33
CA MET A 54 24.66 10.32 36.12
C MET A 54 24.57 10.06 37.64
N ALA A 55 23.79 9.05 38.06
CA ALA A 55 23.69 8.69 39.48
C ALA A 55 25.00 8.09 40.03
N ALA A 56 25.70 7.29 39.22
CA ALA A 56 27.01 6.74 39.57
C ALA A 56 28.08 7.84 39.67
N GLU A 57 28.07 8.81 38.76
CA GLU A 57 28.95 9.98 38.80
C GLU A 57 28.69 10.84 40.05
N ALA A 58 27.42 11.11 40.36
CA ALA A 58 27.04 11.90 41.54
C ALA A 58 27.42 11.23 42.87
N SER A 59 27.47 9.89 42.92
CA SER A 59 27.90 9.14 44.11
C SER A 59 29.42 8.97 44.22
N GLY A 60 30.20 9.57 43.31
CA GLY A 60 31.67 9.54 43.34
C GLY A 60 32.28 8.22 42.87
N ILE A 61 31.49 7.35 42.24
CA ILE A 61 31.95 6.07 41.71
C ILE A 61 32.70 6.32 40.40
N LEU A 62 33.99 6.63 40.50
CA LEU A 62 34.93 6.74 39.38
C LEU A 62 35.67 5.41 39.14
N GLY A 63 34.91 4.33 38.96
CA GLY A 63 35.44 2.98 38.77
C GLY A 63 35.34 2.47 37.32
N ALA A 64 35.92 1.29 37.07
CA ALA A 64 35.84 0.59 35.77
C ALA A 64 34.39 0.43 35.25
N GLN A 65 33.43 0.19 36.14
CA GLN A 65 32.00 0.12 35.79
C GLN A 65 31.43 1.41 35.16
N ALA A 66 31.93 2.59 35.56
CA ALA A 66 31.48 3.86 34.98
C ALA A 66 32.02 4.03 33.55
N LEU A 67 33.25 3.58 33.29
CA LEU A 67 33.84 3.57 31.95
C LEU A 67 33.11 2.59 31.03
N ASP A 68 32.81 1.37 31.51
CA ASP A 68 32.06 0.37 30.75
C ASP A 68 30.66 0.87 30.38
N THR A 69 29.97 1.55 31.32
CA THR A 69 28.65 2.14 31.10
C THR A 69 28.70 3.24 30.03
N ARG A 70 29.71 4.13 30.08
CA ARG A 70 29.90 5.18 29.06
C ARG A 70 30.20 4.60 27.67
N ASN A 71 31.03 3.56 27.60
CA ASN A 71 31.32 2.88 26.33
C ASN A 71 30.05 2.24 25.73
N PHE A 72 29.24 1.58 26.57
CA PHE A 72 27.97 1.00 26.14
C PHE A 72 26.98 2.06 25.65
N ILE A 73 26.86 3.19 26.37
CA ILE A 73 26.05 4.35 25.95
C ILE A 73 26.48 4.82 24.56
N HIS A 74 27.77 4.99 24.31
CA HIS A 74 28.28 5.42 23.00
C HIS A 74 27.99 4.41 21.88
N GLN A 75 28.12 3.11 22.15
CA GLN A 75 27.75 2.08 21.17
C GLN A 75 26.26 2.12 20.86
N LEU A 76 25.41 2.29 21.88
CA LEU A 76 23.97 2.38 21.72
C LEU A 76 23.55 3.63 20.92
N GLU A 77 24.21 4.77 21.14
CA GLU A 77 24.01 6.00 20.36
C GLU A 77 24.32 5.79 18.87
N GLN A 78 25.43 5.10 18.55
CA GLN A 78 25.79 4.79 17.17
C GLN A 78 24.74 3.90 16.50
N VAL A 79 24.30 2.85 17.19
CA VAL A 79 23.24 1.96 16.69
C VAL A 79 21.93 2.72 16.50
N LEU A 80 21.57 3.61 17.42
CA LEU A 80 20.38 4.43 17.34
C LEU A 80 20.41 5.34 16.11
N GLN A 81 21.57 5.91 15.77
CA GLN A 81 21.73 6.73 14.58
C GLN A 81 21.50 5.92 13.29
N ILE A 82 22.10 4.73 13.20
CA ILE A 82 21.89 3.81 12.07
C ILE A 82 20.41 3.43 11.95
N GLN A 83 19.75 3.18 13.09
CA GLN A 83 18.33 2.81 13.13
C GLN A 83 17.42 3.98 12.71
N LYS A 84 17.73 5.21 13.09
CA LYS A 84 17.02 6.42 12.63
C LYS A 84 17.09 6.56 11.12
N ASP A 85 18.27 6.39 10.54
CA ASP A 85 18.44 6.43 9.09
C ASP A 85 17.68 5.28 8.41
N ASN A 86 17.61 4.11 9.05
CA ASN A 86 16.80 2.99 8.57
C ASN A 86 15.31 3.34 8.55
N VAL A 87 14.76 3.87 9.65
CA VAL A 87 13.37 4.32 9.73
C VAL A 87 13.05 5.31 8.61
N LEU A 88 13.90 6.32 8.40
CA LEU A 88 13.71 7.30 7.31
C LEU A 88 13.65 6.63 5.93
N ARG A 89 14.56 5.68 5.64
CA ARG A 89 14.53 4.91 4.37
C ARG A 89 13.25 4.10 4.23
N GLN A 90 12.78 3.46 5.31
CA GLN A 90 11.55 2.67 5.25
C GLN A 90 10.30 3.56 5.10
N GLN A 91 10.27 4.74 5.73
CA GLN A 91 9.22 5.74 5.54
C GLN A 91 9.14 6.21 4.09
N GLN A 92 10.30 6.50 3.48
CA GLN A 92 10.37 6.85 2.05
C GLN A 92 9.86 5.71 1.16
N SER A 93 10.25 4.47 1.45
CA SER A 93 9.77 3.27 0.73
C SER A 93 8.25 3.11 0.85
N VAL A 94 7.66 3.27 2.05
CA VAL A 94 6.20 3.27 2.25
C VAL A 94 5.54 4.37 1.40
N ALA A 95 6.09 5.58 1.39
CA ALA A 95 5.53 6.71 0.65
C ALA A 95 5.54 6.45 -0.88
N GLN A 96 6.65 5.91 -1.41
CA GLN A 96 6.76 5.53 -2.82
C GLN A 96 5.75 4.45 -3.19
N LEU A 97 5.69 3.37 -2.41
CA LEU A 97 4.80 2.26 -2.65
C LEU A 97 3.32 2.66 -2.51
N HIS A 98 3.01 3.59 -1.62
CA HIS A 98 1.69 4.19 -1.50
C HIS A 98 1.31 4.98 -2.76
N ALA A 99 2.23 5.78 -3.31
CA ALA A 99 2.00 6.51 -4.55
C ALA A 99 1.77 5.58 -5.75
N GLU A 100 2.56 4.50 -5.85
CA GLU A 100 2.38 3.46 -6.87
C GLU A 100 1.00 2.78 -6.76
N TRP A 101 0.62 2.38 -5.54
CA TRP A 101 -0.68 1.79 -5.27
C TRP A 101 -1.84 2.74 -5.62
N ALA A 102 -1.72 4.03 -5.26
CA ALA A 102 -2.73 5.03 -5.57
C ALA A 102 -2.91 5.19 -7.09
N SER A 103 -1.81 5.26 -7.84
CA SER A 103 -1.82 5.31 -9.31
C SER A 103 -2.46 4.06 -9.93
N ALA A 104 -2.11 2.87 -9.44
CA ALA A 104 -2.71 1.61 -9.89
C ALA A 104 -4.22 1.58 -9.61
N ARG A 105 -4.66 2.07 -8.45
CA ARG A 105 -6.08 2.16 -8.09
C ARG A 105 -6.87 3.13 -8.97
N VAL A 106 -6.29 4.28 -9.33
CA VAL A 106 -6.93 5.21 -10.27
C VAL A 106 -7.10 4.55 -11.64
N ARG A 107 -6.09 3.83 -12.12
CA ARG A 107 -6.12 3.11 -13.39
C ARG A 107 -7.18 2.01 -13.41
N GLU A 108 -7.25 1.19 -12.36
CA GLU A 108 -8.26 0.13 -12.19
C GLU A 108 -9.67 0.71 -12.28
N LYS A 109 -9.97 1.77 -11.50
CA LYS A 109 -11.27 2.45 -11.54
C LYS A 109 -11.61 2.98 -12.93
N GLY A 110 -10.62 3.53 -13.64
CA GLY A 110 -10.78 4.01 -15.01
C GLY A 110 -11.21 2.91 -15.97
N PHE A 111 -10.55 1.75 -15.92
CA PHE A 111 -10.93 0.60 -16.75
C PHE A 111 -12.28 0.00 -16.34
N ALA A 112 -12.58 -0.08 -15.05
CA ALA A 112 -13.88 -0.54 -14.56
C ALA A 112 -15.04 0.34 -15.07
N ALA A 113 -14.86 1.66 -15.07
CA ALA A 113 -15.84 2.59 -15.61
C ALA A 113 -16.04 2.42 -17.13
N LEU A 114 -14.96 2.24 -17.88
CA LEU A 114 -15.02 2.00 -19.33
C LEU A 114 -15.67 0.66 -19.67
N ALA A 115 -15.35 -0.40 -18.92
CA ALA A 115 -15.96 -1.71 -19.10
C ALA A 115 -17.48 -1.67 -18.85
N LYS A 116 -17.91 -1.04 -17.76
CA LYS A 116 -19.33 -0.84 -17.44
C LYS A 116 -20.06 -0.07 -18.53
N ARG A 117 -19.44 0.99 -19.06
CA ARG A 117 -20.04 1.77 -20.15
C ARG A 117 -20.23 0.93 -21.41
N LEU A 118 -19.22 0.13 -21.77
CA LEU A 118 -19.30 -0.73 -22.95
C LEU A 118 -20.39 -1.80 -22.79
N GLU A 119 -20.52 -2.38 -21.59
CA GLU A 119 -21.57 -3.36 -21.28
C GLU A 119 -22.98 -2.77 -21.49
N ILE A 120 -23.20 -1.54 -21.01
CA ILE A 120 -24.46 -0.82 -21.22
C ILE A 120 -24.70 -0.56 -22.72
N GLU A 121 -23.69 -0.06 -23.44
CA GLU A 121 -23.81 0.22 -24.88
C GLU A 121 -24.13 -1.04 -25.70
N GLN A 122 -23.59 -2.19 -25.32
CA GLN A 122 -23.89 -3.48 -25.97
C GLN A 122 -25.30 -3.95 -25.65
N HIS A 123 -25.71 -3.88 -24.38
CA HIS A 123 -27.05 -4.25 -23.97
C HIS A 123 -28.11 -3.42 -24.72
N ASP A 124 -27.91 -2.10 -24.83
CA ASP A 124 -28.79 -1.22 -25.57
C ASP A 124 -28.85 -1.57 -27.07
N GLN A 125 -27.70 -1.95 -27.66
CA GLN A 125 -27.66 -2.39 -29.07
C GLN A 125 -28.41 -3.70 -29.29
N GLU A 126 -28.29 -4.66 -28.36
CA GLU A 126 -29.02 -5.92 -28.42
C GLU A 126 -30.52 -5.71 -28.26
N LEU A 127 -30.95 -4.89 -27.29
CA LEU A 127 -32.36 -4.52 -27.13
C LEU A 127 -32.95 -3.87 -28.38
N ARG A 128 -32.21 -2.95 -29.02
CA ARG A 128 -32.64 -2.32 -30.28
C ARG A 128 -32.78 -3.34 -31.41
N LYS A 129 -31.88 -4.33 -31.51
CA LYS A 129 -31.98 -5.40 -32.51
C LYS A 129 -33.21 -6.26 -32.27
N ILE A 130 -33.43 -6.70 -31.02
CA ILE A 130 -34.60 -7.51 -30.63
C ILE A 130 -35.90 -6.76 -30.93
N GLN A 131 -35.99 -5.48 -30.57
CA GLN A 131 -37.17 -4.66 -30.86
C GLN A 131 -37.44 -4.58 -32.37
N LYS A 132 -36.39 -4.33 -33.16
CA LYS A 132 -36.52 -4.26 -34.62
C LYS A 132 -37.01 -5.58 -35.22
N GLU A 133 -36.47 -6.71 -34.75
CA GLU A 133 -36.93 -8.04 -35.19
C GLU A 133 -38.39 -8.27 -34.81
N LEU A 134 -38.82 -7.91 -33.59
CA LEU A 134 -40.22 -8.01 -33.17
C LEU A 134 -41.16 -7.16 -34.04
N ASP A 135 -40.76 -5.92 -34.35
CA ASP A 135 -41.53 -5.02 -35.21
C ASP A 135 -41.67 -5.58 -36.63
N GLU A 136 -40.58 -6.12 -37.20
CA GLU A 136 -40.58 -6.78 -38.51
C GLU A 136 -41.49 -8.02 -38.52
N TRP A 137 -41.48 -8.83 -37.45
CA TRP A 137 -42.37 -9.98 -37.30
C TRP A 137 -43.84 -9.56 -37.17
N ALA A 138 -44.13 -8.49 -36.42
CA ALA A 138 -45.48 -7.96 -36.26
C ALA A 138 -46.04 -7.45 -37.60
N GLN A 139 -45.21 -6.76 -38.41
CA GLN A 139 -45.59 -6.27 -39.74
C GLN A 139 -45.78 -7.39 -40.77
N ARG A 140 -45.08 -8.52 -40.62
CA ARG A 140 -45.20 -9.70 -41.51
C ARG A 140 -46.41 -10.59 -41.20
N ARG A 141 -47.09 -10.41 -40.06
CA ARG A 141 -48.39 -11.07 -39.84
C ARG A 141 -49.46 -10.34 -40.65
N PRO A 142 -50.09 -10.97 -41.66
CA PRO A 142 -51.24 -10.37 -42.30
C PRO A 142 -52.32 -10.20 -41.23
N SER A 143 -52.94 -9.03 -41.19
CA SER A 143 -54.17 -8.82 -40.42
C SER A 143 -55.19 -9.86 -40.90
N LEU A 144 -55.38 -10.92 -40.11
CA LEU A 144 -56.47 -11.89 -40.31
C LEU A 144 -57.77 -11.09 -40.27
N LYS A 145 -58.37 -10.89 -41.45
CA LYS A 145 -59.77 -10.48 -41.60
C LYS A 145 -60.66 -11.71 -41.48
#